data_AF-A0A940FLV9-F1
#
_entry.id   AF-A0A940FLV9-F1
#
_cell.length_a   1.000
_cell.length_b   1.000
_cell.length_c   1.000
_cell.angle_alpha   90.00
_cell.angle_beta   90.00
_cell.angle_gamma   90.00
#
_symmetry.space_group_name_H-M   'P 1'
#
loop_
_entity.id
_entity.type
_entity.pdbx_description
1 polymer ?
#
loop_
_entity_poly.entity_id
_entity_poly.type
_entity_poly.pdbx_seq_one_letter_code
_entity_poly.pdbx_strand_id
1 'polypeptide(L)'
;MSEGPRKERLGQVLVSQGIITDAQLEHALGEQAKKPYMRLGELLFGLGYLTFSQLEGQLEQQYRDMRLGQMLVRRGLMTPEQLEEAVREHEQTGLLLGHLVIRLGFCTLEQVSKVLEEQRALASNYL
;
A
#
# COMPACT_ATOMS: atom_id res chain seq x y z
N MET A 1 -0.13 13.82 26.74
CA MET A 1 0.26 14.38 25.43
C MET A 1 0.86 13.23 24.64
N SER A 2 0.08 12.56 23.80
CA SER A 2 0.48 11.30 23.15
C SER A 2 0.68 11.51 21.66
N GLU A 3 1.91 11.84 21.27
CA GLU A 3 2.36 11.69 19.88
C GLU A 3 2.69 10.21 19.65
N GLY A 4 1.78 9.50 18.97
CA GLY A 4 2.05 8.15 18.46
C GLY A 4 3.00 8.19 17.26
N PRO A 5 3.76 7.12 16.99
CA PRO A 5 4.82 7.10 15.98
C PRO A 5 4.24 7.40 14.60
N ARG A 6 4.87 8.36 13.89
CA ARG A 6 4.36 9.02 12.69
C ARG A 6 4.59 8.13 11.46
N LYS A 7 3.65 7.20 11.27
CA LYS A 7 3.43 6.39 10.07
C LYS A 7 3.16 7.30 8.87
N GLU A 8 3.88 7.17 7.76
CA GLU A 8 3.55 7.73 6.44
C GLU A 8 2.21 7.17 5.98
N ARG A 9 1.13 7.87 6.36
CA ARG A 9 -0.25 7.58 5.96
C ARG A 9 -0.36 7.79 4.45
N LEU A 10 -1.23 7.04 3.77
CA LEU A 10 -1.56 7.18 2.33
C LEU A 10 -1.55 8.64 1.84
N GLY A 11 -2.11 9.57 2.61
CA GLY A 11 -2.08 11.00 2.32
C GLY A 11 -0.68 11.59 2.11
N GLN A 12 0.28 11.26 2.97
CA GLN A 12 1.67 11.73 2.85
C GLN A 12 2.40 11.11 1.66
N VAL A 13 2.08 9.86 1.30
CA VAL A 13 2.59 9.22 0.09
C VAL A 13 2.06 9.93 -1.16
N LEU A 14 0.79 10.30 -1.18
CA LEU A 14 0.19 11.05 -2.29
C LEU A 14 0.80 12.46 -2.40
N VAL A 15 1.15 13.09 -1.28
CA VAL A 15 1.88 14.37 -1.27
C VAL A 15 3.32 14.20 -1.78
N SER A 16 4.06 13.20 -1.30
CA SER A 16 5.46 12.98 -1.70
C SER A 16 5.60 12.62 -3.18
N GLN A 17 4.58 11.98 -3.76
CA GLN A 17 4.49 11.69 -5.20
C GLN A 17 3.98 12.87 -6.03
N GLY A 18 3.64 14.01 -5.40
CA GLY A 18 3.10 15.19 -6.07
C GLY A 18 1.70 14.98 -6.68
N ILE A 19 0.99 13.94 -6.25
CA ILE A 19 -0.36 13.61 -6.72
C ILE A 19 -1.38 14.57 -6.11
N ILE A 20 -1.18 14.93 -4.83
CA ILE A 20 -1.94 15.96 -4.13
C ILE A 20 -1.00 16.93 -3.42
N THR A 21 -1.48 18.10 -3.03
CA THR A 21 -0.71 19.06 -2.21
C THR A 21 -0.97 18.87 -0.72
N ASP A 22 -0.08 19.38 0.14
CA ASP A 22 -0.30 19.40 1.60
C ASP A 22 -1.63 20.07 1.97
N ALA A 23 -1.99 21.17 1.30
CA ALA A 23 -3.25 21.87 1.52
C ALA A 23 -4.48 21.00 1.14
N GLN A 24 -4.38 20.24 0.05
CA GLN A 24 -5.43 19.29 -0.35
C GLN A 24 -5.56 18.13 0.64
N LEU A 25 -4.43 17.63 1.16
CA LEU A 25 -4.41 16.61 2.19
C LEU A 25 -5.04 17.11 3.50
N GLU A 26 -4.67 18.30 3.96
CA GLU A 26 -5.26 18.89 5.17
C GLU A 26 -6.78 19.07 5.04
N HIS A 27 -7.25 19.57 3.88
CA HIS A 27 -8.67 19.72 3.62
C HIS A 27 -9.39 18.37 3.66
N ALA A 28 -8.84 17.35 2.99
CA ALA A 28 -9.42 16.01 2.97
C ALA A 28 -9.45 15.36 4.36
N LEU A 29 -8.41 15.54 5.18
CA LEU A 29 -8.40 15.05 6.56
C LEU A 29 -9.45 15.75 7.42
N GLY A 30 -9.64 17.05 7.23
CA GLY A 30 -10.69 17.83 7.90
C GLY A 30 -12.10 17.35 7.53
N GLU A 31 -12.33 16.98 6.26
CA GLU A 31 -13.59 16.40 5.81
C GLU A 31 -13.78 14.96 6.27
N GLN A 32 -12.71 14.16 6.33
CA GLN A 32 -12.77 12.77 6.79
C GLN A 32 -13.15 12.67 8.26
N ALA A 33 -12.69 13.60 9.09
CA ALA A 33 -13.08 13.66 10.51
C ALA A 33 -14.60 13.81 10.71
N LYS A 34 -15.31 14.40 9.72
CA LYS A 34 -16.77 14.54 9.72
C LYS A 34 -17.48 13.32 9.08
N LYS A 35 -16.75 12.51 8.31
CA LYS A 35 -17.25 11.37 7.54
C LYS A 35 -16.41 10.11 7.79
N PRO A 36 -16.45 9.53 9.01
CA PRO A 36 -15.56 8.44 9.42
C PRO A 36 -15.78 7.13 8.64
N TYR A 37 -16.90 7.00 7.93
CA TYR A 37 -17.19 5.86 7.05
C TYR A 37 -16.52 5.98 5.67
N MET A 38 -16.03 7.16 5.28
CA MET A 38 -15.31 7.34 4.01
C MET A 38 -13.80 7.13 4.19
N ARG A 39 -13.20 6.38 3.27
CA ARG A 39 -11.74 6.26 3.20
C ARG A 39 -11.14 7.54 2.62
N LEU A 40 -9.92 7.86 3.04
CA LEU A 40 -9.23 9.09 2.60
C LEU A 40 -9.08 9.13 1.08
N GLY A 41 -8.75 8.01 0.43
CA GLY A 41 -8.63 7.94 -1.04
C GLY A 41 -9.96 8.18 -1.79
N GLU A 42 -11.06 7.62 -1.30
CA GLU A 42 -12.40 7.83 -1.88
C GLU A 42 -12.85 9.28 -1.70
N LEU A 43 -12.53 9.87 -0.55
CA LEU A 43 -12.81 11.26 -0.25
C LEU A 43 -11.97 12.20 -1.12
N LEU A 44 -10.67 11.93 -1.28
CA LEU A 44 -9.78 12.68 -2.16
C LEU A 44 -10.26 12.62 -3.63
N PHE A 45 -10.76 11.47 -4.07
CA PHE A 45 -11.42 11.35 -5.38
C PHE A 45 -12.71 12.17 -5.47
N GLY A 46 -13.58 12.08 -4.46
CA GLY A 46 -14.83 12.86 -4.40
C GLY A 46 -14.61 14.38 -4.32
N LEU A 47 -13.49 14.83 -3.76
CA LEU A 47 -13.05 16.22 -3.73
C LEU A 47 -12.37 16.68 -5.03
N GLY A 48 -12.16 15.77 -5.99
CA GLY A 48 -11.49 16.05 -7.26
C GLY A 48 -9.96 16.17 -7.17
N TYR A 49 -9.35 15.71 -6.07
CA TYR A 49 -7.90 15.72 -5.88
C TYR A 49 -7.22 14.49 -6.44
N LEU A 50 -7.98 13.42 -6.69
CA LEU A 50 -7.53 12.23 -7.41
C LEU A 50 -8.38 12.00 -8.65
N THR A 51 -7.74 11.56 -9.72
CA THR A 51 -8.43 10.96 -10.86
C THR A 51 -8.74 9.49 -10.59
N PHE A 52 -9.67 8.94 -11.38
CA PHE A 52 -10.00 7.52 -11.31
C PHE A 52 -8.79 6.64 -11.62
N SER A 53 -7.97 7.03 -12.61
CA SER A 53 -6.74 6.32 -12.96
C SER A 53 -5.67 6.36 -11.87
N GLN A 54 -5.55 7.47 -11.14
CA GLN A 54 -4.64 7.58 -10.00
C GLN A 54 -5.11 6.72 -8.82
N LEU A 55 -6.43 6.70 -8.57
CA LEU A 55 -7.00 5.86 -7.53
C LEU A 55 -6.89 4.36 -7.88
N GLU A 56 -7.21 3.97 -9.12
CA GLU A 56 -7.10 2.59 -9.60
C GLU A 56 -5.66 2.08 -9.54
N GLY A 57 -4.67 2.86 -9.99
CA GLY A 57 -3.27 2.44 -9.92
C GLY A 57 -2.80 2.12 -8.50
N GLN A 58 -3.28 2.88 -7.51
CA GLN A 58 -2.96 2.66 -6.09
C GLN A 58 -3.70 1.44 -5.53
N LEU A 59 -4.98 1.26 -5.87
CA LEU A 59 -5.75 0.08 -5.48
C LEU A 59 -5.16 -1.19 -6.09
N GLU A 60 -4.79 -1.14 -7.36
CA GLU A 60 -4.19 -2.28 -8.06
C GLU A 60 -2.84 -2.64 -7.46
N GLN A 61 -2.01 -1.66 -7.14
CA GLN A 61 -0.75 -1.88 -6.43
C GLN A 61 -0.98 -2.52 -5.05
N GLN A 62 -1.95 -2.03 -4.27
CA GLN A 62 -2.32 -2.62 -2.99
C GLN A 62 -2.80 -4.07 -3.13
N TYR A 63 -3.64 -4.37 -4.13
CA TYR A 63 -4.08 -5.73 -4.42
C TYR A 63 -2.93 -6.65 -4.84
N ARG A 64 -1.98 -6.13 -5.64
CA ARG A 64 -0.77 -6.88 -6.02
C ARG A 64 0.09 -7.19 -4.81
N ASP A 65 0.28 -6.24 -3.92
CA ASP A 65 1.05 -6.42 -2.68
C ASP A 65 0.39 -7.45 -1.75
N MET A 66 -0.94 -7.38 -1.55
CA MET A 66 -1.67 -8.40 -0.77
C MET A 66 -1.51 -9.81 -1.36
N ARG A 67 -1.61 -9.94 -2.69
CA ARG A 67 -1.45 -11.23 -3.38
C ARG A 67 -0.02 -11.76 -3.27
N LEU A 68 0.98 -10.89 -3.41
CA LEU A 68 2.40 -11.23 -3.22
C LEU A 68 2.63 -11.77 -1.80
N GLY A 69 2.19 -11.03 -0.78
CA GLY A 69 2.34 -11.40 0.62
C GLY A 69 1.71 -12.76 0.95
N GLN A 70 0.46 -12.99 0.51
CA GLN A 70 -0.19 -14.28 0.71
C GLN A 70 0.53 -15.43 0.01
N MET A 71 1.11 -15.20 -1.17
CA MET A 71 1.82 -16.23 -1.91
C MET A 71 3.18 -16.57 -1.27
N LEU A 72 3.88 -15.58 -0.71
CA LEU A 72 5.09 -15.79 0.09
C LEU A 72 4.79 -16.67 1.32
N VAL A 73 3.68 -16.40 2.02
CA VAL A 73 3.25 -17.21 3.17
C VAL A 73 2.87 -18.63 2.76
N ARG A 74 2.07 -18.80 1.71
CA ARG A 74 1.66 -20.13 1.22
C ARG A 74 2.85 -21.01 0.80
N ARG A 75 3.95 -20.39 0.39
CA ARG A 75 5.18 -21.09 0.00
C ARG A 75 6.15 -21.36 1.15
N GLY A 76 5.79 -20.96 2.38
CA GLY A 76 6.65 -21.08 3.55
C GLY A 76 7.88 -20.18 3.50
N LEU A 77 7.89 -19.17 2.61
CA LEU A 77 8.98 -18.19 2.51
C LEU A 77 8.84 -17.09 3.56
N MET A 78 7.67 -17.00 4.19
CA MET A 78 7.33 -16.04 5.22
C MET A 78 6.25 -16.63 6.13
N THR A 79 6.22 -16.21 7.38
CA THR A 79 5.15 -16.55 8.33
C THR A 79 3.99 -15.56 8.24
N PRO A 80 2.77 -15.92 8.66
CA PRO A 80 1.66 -14.98 8.78
C PRO A 80 2.02 -13.76 9.64
N GLU A 81 2.77 -13.96 10.72
CA GLU A 81 3.18 -12.90 11.64
C GLU A 81 4.15 -11.92 10.98
N GLN A 82 5.11 -12.42 10.19
CA GLN A 82 6.01 -11.59 9.38
C GLN A 82 5.27 -10.85 8.27
N LEU A 83 4.23 -11.46 7.68
CA LEU A 83 3.38 -10.79 6.71
C LEU A 83 2.60 -9.65 7.37
N GLU A 84 2.01 -9.87 8.53
CA GLU A 84 1.33 -8.80 9.27
C GLU A 84 2.29 -7.66 9.63
N GLU A 85 3.53 -7.99 10.05
CA GLU A 85 4.55 -6.99 10.32
C GLU A 85 4.91 -6.19 9.06
N ALA A 86 5.17 -6.87 7.94
CA ALA A 86 5.45 -6.22 6.67
C ALA A 86 4.28 -5.38 6.17
N VAL A 87 3.03 -5.84 6.30
CA VAL A 87 1.84 -5.06 5.93
C VAL A 87 1.70 -3.84 6.83
N ARG A 88 1.90 -3.99 8.14
CA ARG A 88 1.91 -2.86 9.06
C ARG A 88 2.94 -1.84 8.62
N GLU A 89 4.19 -2.25 8.37
CA GLU A 89 5.29 -1.38 7.92
C GLU A 89 5.02 -0.74 6.54
N HIS A 90 4.39 -1.45 5.61
CA HIS A 90 3.96 -0.93 4.30
C HIS A 90 2.93 0.19 4.47
N GLU A 91 1.92 -0.01 5.31
CA GLU A 91 0.92 1.02 5.64
C GLU A 91 1.52 2.24 6.36
N GLN A 92 2.71 2.12 6.96
CA GLN A 92 3.42 3.24 7.60
C GLN A 92 4.49 3.90 6.75
N THR A 93 4.86 3.35 5.61
CA THR A 93 6.00 3.86 4.83
C THR A 93 5.65 4.09 3.37
N GLY A 94 4.51 3.58 2.91
CA GLY A 94 4.15 3.59 1.49
C GLY A 94 5.12 2.82 0.59
N LEU A 95 6.12 2.14 1.14
CA LEU A 95 7.10 1.36 0.39
C LEU A 95 6.44 0.09 -0.14
N LEU A 96 6.85 -0.33 -1.34
CA LEU A 96 6.37 -1.59 -1.93
C LEU A 96 6.61 -2.76 -1.00
N LEU A 97 5.57 -3.59 -0.79
CA LEU A 97 5.65 -4.73 0.14
C LEU A 97 6.83 -5.65 -0.22
N GLY A 98 7.08 -5.87 -1.51
CA GLY A 98 8.20 -6.68 -2.01
C GLY A 98 9.58 -6.14 -1.62
N HIS A 99 9.80 -4.82 -1.61
CA HIS A 99 11.05 -4.23 -1.15
C HIS A 99 11.18 -4.33 0.38
N LEU A 100 10.06 -4.12 1.08
CA LEU A 100 10.03 -4.08 2.52
C LEU A 100 10.34 -5.43 3.16
N VAL A 101 9.79 -6.51 2.62
CA VAL A 101 10.05 -7.87 3.11
C VAL A 101 11.51 -8.31 2.92
N ILE A 102 12.21 -7.72 1.94
CA ILE A 102 13.66 -7.90 1.75
C ILE A 102 14.42 -7.09 2.80
N ARG A 103 14.06 -5.83 2.99
CA ARG A 103 14.69 -4.94 3.97
C ARG A 103 14.54 -5.45 5.41
N LEU A 104 13.40 -6.07 5.74
CA LEU A 104 13.15 -6.69 7.04
C LEU A 104 13.87 -8.05 7.20
N GLY A 105 14.50 -8.56 6.15
CA GLY A 105 15.21 -9.84 6.17
C GLY A 105 14.29 -11.07 6.15
N PHE A 106 13.00 -10.90 5.87
CA PHE A 106 12.03 -12.00 5.80
C PHE A 106 12.17 -12.79 4.51
N CYS A 107 12.53 -12.11 3.42
CA CYS A 107 12.75 -12.73 2.13
C CYS A 107 14.02 -12.18 1.46
N THR A 108 14.53 -12.94 0.50
CA THR A 108 15.59 -12.48 -0.40
C THR A 108 15.00 -11.90 -1.67
N LEU A 109 15.79 -11.09 -2.40
CA LEU A 109 15.38 -10.57 -3.71
C LEU A 109 15.01 -11.71 -4.68
N GLU A 110 15.73 -12.83 -4.65
CA GLU A 110 15.47 -13.98 -5.50
C GLU A 110 14.10 -14.62 -5.20
N GLN A 111 13.79 -14.82 -3.91
CA GLN A 111 12.50 -15.35 -3.47
C GLN A 111 11.33 -14.46 -3.89
N VAL A 112 11.45 -13.14 -3.69
CA VAL A 112 10.42 -12.18 -4.07
C VAL A 112 10.24 -12.13 -5.60
N SER A 113 11.36 -12.11 -6.35
CA SER A 113 11.33 -12.06 -7.82
C SER A 113 10.63 -13.28 -8.42
N LYS A 114 10.95 -14.47 -7.92
CA LYS A 114 10.31 -15.72 -8.36
C LYS A 114 8.78 -15.70 -8.14
N VAL A 115 8.33 -15.22 -6.98
CA VAL A 115 6.90 -15.14 -6.68
C VAL A 115 6.20 -14.08 -7.54
N LEU A 116 6.85 -12.95 -7.82
CA LEU A 116 6.33 -11.91 -8.71
C LEU A 116 6.19 -12.41 -10.15
N GLU A 117 7.15 -13.19 -10.65
CA GLU A 117 7.08 -13.79 -11.98
C GLU A 117 5.90 -14.76 -12.10
N GLU A 118 5.69 -15.60 -11.09
CA GLU A 118 4.56 -16.53 -11.04
C GLU A 118 3.22 -15.80 -10.92
N GLN A 119 3.16 -14.74 -10.11
CA GLN A 119 1.99 -13.87 -10.03
C GLN A 119 1.65 -13.26 -11.40
N ARG A 120 2.66 -12.82 -12.16
CA ARG A 120 2.50 -12.27 -13.51
C ARG A 120 2.05 -13.34 -14.50
N ALA A 121 2.64 -14.54 -14.46
CA ALA A 121 2.25 -15.65 -15.31
C ALA A 121 0.79 -16.10 -15.05
N LEU A 122 0.37 -16.12 -13.79
CA LEU A 122 -1.02 -16.38 -13.42
C LEU A 122 -1.98 -15.28 -13.88
N ALA A 123 -1.55 -14.01 -13.90
CA ALA A 123 -2.38 -12.92 -14.41
C ALA A 123 -2.49 -12.94 -15.95
N SER A 124 -1.41 -13.34 -16.66
CA SER A 124 -1.39 -13.43 -18.13
C SER A 124 -2.12 -14.65 -18.69
N ASN A 125 -2.29 -15.74 -17.93
CA ASN A 125 -3.00 -16.94 -18.39
C ASN A 125 -4.54 -16.83 -18.36
N TYR A 126 -5.09 -15.68 -17.96
CA TYR A 126 -6.54 -15.42 -17.90
C TYR A 126 -6.99 -14.29 -18.86
N LEU A 127 -6.14 -13.88 -19.81
CA LEU A 127 -6.46 -12.97 -20.92
C LEU A 127 -6.27 -13.70 -22.25
#